data_AF-A0A0Q5UCF5-F1
#
_entry.id   AF-A0A0Q5UCF5-F1
#
_cell.length_a   1.000
_cell.length_b   1.000
_cell.length_c   1.000
_cell.angle_alpha   90.00
_cell.angle_beta   90.00
_cell.angle_gamma   90.00
#
_symmetry.space_group_name_H-M   'P 1'
#
loop_
_entity.id
_entity.type
_entity.pdbx_description
1 polymer ?
#
loop_
_entity_poly.entity_id
_entity_poly.type
_entity_poly.pdbx_seq_one_letter_code
_entity_poly.pdbx_strand_id
1 'polypeptide(L)'
;MAEKHIVVQGAQCMCKFGSAPDKIKVLTHKKEYANDQAASSKPIVTTVDIGATFEKNTFGSCSKMNNRPCNAVVSKWSGFYEKTVLSNNGKILLEDSKATCPVGGPDCIEIVHHGQKSEPSKQNVNNSNKDVQAQLNPMSDSLIATATNFEGTEVGVKL
;
A
#
# COMPACT_ATOMS: atom_id res chain seq x y z
N MET A 1 8.06 -2.42 -20.71
CA MET A 1 7.20 -3.31 -19.90
C MET A 1 6.92 -2.56 -18.62
N ALA A 2 5.65 -2.21 -18.36
CA ALA A 2 5.31 -1.38 -17.21
C ALA A 2 5.61 -2.13 -15.90
N GLU A 3 6.34 -1.50 -14.99
CA GLU A 3 6.61 -2.00 -13.66
C GLU A 3 5.28 -2.08 -12.91
N LYS A 4 4.74 -3.29 -12.74
CA LYS A 4 3.48 -3.49 -12.01
C LYS A 4 3.79 -3.71 -10.53
N HIS A 5 3.07 -3.00 -9.67
CA HIS A 5 3.24 -3.09 -8.23
C HIS A 5 2.33 -4.16 -7.62
N ILE A 6 2.90 -4.93 -6.69
CA ILE A 6 2.19 -5.91 -5.88
C ILE A 6 1.33 -5.19 -4.85
N VAL A 7 0.13 -5.71 -4.62
CA VAL A 7 -0.82 -5.17 -3.65
C VAL A 7 -0.52 -5.74 -2.26
N VAL A 8 -0.36 -4.87 -1.28
CA VAL A 8 -0.05 -5.24 0.11
C VAL A 8 -1.13 -4.76 1.08
N GLN A 9 -1.08 -5.24 2.33
CA GLN A 9 -1.98 -4.79 3.39
C GLN A 9 -2.03 -3.26 3.50
N GLY A 10 -3.24 -2.73 3.64
CA GLY A 10 -3.50 -1.30 3.67
C GLY A 10 -3.62 -0.67 2.27
N ALA A 11 -3.66 -1.48 1.21
CA ALA A 11 -4.02 -1.02 -0.11
C ALA A 11 -5.42 -0.39 -0.12
N GLN A 12 -5.53 0.76 -0.79
CA GLN A 12 -6.78 1.50 -0.89
C GLN A 12 -7.56 1.03 -2.11
N CYS A 13 -8.78 0.57 -1.88
CA CYS A 13 -9.69 0.11 -2.91
C CYS A 13 -10.88 1.07 -3.02
N MET A 14 -11.44 1.17 -4.22
CA MET A 14 -12.61 1.99 -4.52
C MET A 14 -13.60 1.19 -5.36
N CYS A 15 -14.87 1.17 -4.96
CA CYS A 15 -15.95 0.64 -5.78
C CYS A 15 -16.45 1.72 -6.74
N LYS A 16 -16.68 1.38 -8.02
CA LYS A 16 -17.25 2.28 -9.03
C LYS A 16 -18.62 2.84 -8.65
N PHE A 17 -19.35 2.11 -7.81
CA PHE A 17 -20.68 2.48 -7.32
C PHE A 17 -20.66 2.99 -5.89
N GLY A 18 -19.49 3.03 -5.25
CA GLY A 18 -19.29 3.52 -3.88
C GLY A 18 -18.95 5.01 -3.87
N SER A 19 -19.22 5.67 -2.75
CA SER A 19 -18.92 7.09 -2.56
C SER A 19 -17.60 7.35 -1.82
N ALA A 20 -17.01 6.33 -1.18
CA ALA A 20 -15.81 6.46 -0.37
C ALA A 20 -14.86 5.27 -0.59
N PRO A 21 -13.53 5.50 -0.55
CA PRO A 21 -12.54 4.43 -0.59
C PRO A 21 -12.39 3.77 0.78
N ASP A 22 -11.97 2.50 0.77
CA ASP A 22 -11.64 1.74 1.98
C ASP A 22 -10.32 0.99 1.83
N LYS A 23 -9.73 0.56 2.95
CA LYS A 23 -8.43 -0.14 2.98
C LYS A 23 -8.63 -1.63 3.18
N ILE A 24 -7.95 -2.44 2.37
CA ILE A 24 -7.98 -3.90 2.50
C ILE A 24 -7.05 -4.37 3.62
N LYS A 25 -7.54 -5.34 4.40
CA LYS A 25 -6.85 -5.97 5.51
C LYS A 25 -6.79 -7.47 5.24
N VAL A 26 -5.57 -8.00 5.15
CA VAL A 26 -5.34 -9.43 4.91
C VAL A 26 -5.71 -10.20 6.18
N LEU A 27 -6.71 -11.08 6.08
CA LEU A 27 -7.15 -11.93 7.19
C LEU A 27 -6.73 -13.39 7.01
N THR A 28 -6.38 -13.76 5.78
CA THR A 28 -6.19 -15.15 5.35
C THR A 28 -4.85 -15.76 5.73
N HIS A 29 -3.79 -14.96 5.86
CA HIS A 29 -2.43 -15.46 6.12
C HIS A 29 -1.52 -14.37 6.70
N LYS A 30 -0.49 -14.80 7.45
CA LYS A 30 0.50 -13.92 8.11
C LYS A 30 1.95 -14.18 7.71
N LYS A 31 2.20 -14.97 6.65
CA LYS A 31 3.55 -15.51 6.37
C LYS A 31 4.25 -14.90 5.16
N GLU A 32 3.53 -14.24 4.25
CA GLU A 32 4.08 -13.76 2.98
C GLU A 32 4.03 -12.23 2.96
N TYR A 33 5.20 -11.61 3.17
CA TYR A 33 5.38 -10.17 3.28
C TYR A 33 6.02 -9.60 2.02
N ALA A 34 5.62 -8.40 1.62
CA ALA A 34 6.25 -7.68 0.51
C ALA A 34 6.80 -6.33 0.96
N ASN A 35 8.01 -6.05 0.46
CA ASN A 35 8.71 -4.76 0.47
C ASN A 35 8.86 -4.09 1.85
N ASP A 36 9.65 -4.73 2.71
CA ASP A 36 10.26 -4.07 3.85
C ASP A 36 11.64 -4.71 4.10
N GLN A 37 12.67 -3.91 4.30
CA GLN A 37 14.03 -4.38 4.62
C GLN A 37 14.05 -5.21 5.92
N ALA A 38 12.98 -5.13 6.73
CA ALA A 38 12.76 -5.87 7.97
C ALA A 38 11.68 -6.99 7.88
N ALA A 39 11.11 -7.28 6.70
CA ALA A 39 10.20 -8.42 6.45
C ALA A 39 9.01 -8.60 7.43
N SER A 40 8.55 -7.55 8.14
CA SER A 40 7.68 -7.74 9.32
C SER A 40 6.29 -7.11 9.27
N SER A 41 5.99 -6.15 8.39
CA SER A 41 4.81 -5.29 8.64
C SER A 41 3.66 -5.34 7.63
N LYS A 42 3.85 -5.83 6.39
CA LYS A 42 2.77 -5.80 5.38
C LYS A 42 2.63 -7.13 4.61
N PRO A 43 1.63 -7.97 4.96
CA PRO A 43 1.35 -9.18 4.19
C PRO A 43 0.81 -8.84 2.79
N ILE A 44 1.09 -9.71 1.83
CA ILE A 44 0.62 -9.61 0.44
C ILE A 44 -0.87 -9.93 0.39
N VAL A 45 -1.64 -9.15 -0.37
CA VAL A 45 -3.06 -9.48 -0.61
C VAL A 45 -3.13 -10.55 -1.69
N THR A 46 -3.91 -11.60 -1.43
CA THR A 46 -4.05 -12.74 -2.34
C THR A 46 -5.50 -12.96 -2.74
N THR A 47 -5.71 -13.70 -3.82
CA THR A 47 -7.05 -14.02 -4.35
C THR A 47 -7.96 -14.79 -3.38
N VAL A 48 -7.41 -15.39 -2.32
CA VAL A 48 -8.18 -16.10 -1.29
C VAL A 48 -8.76 -15.15 -0.25
N ASP A 49 -8.35 -13.88 -0.24
CA ASP A 49 -8.85 -12.84 0.66
C ASP A 49 -10.21 -12.32 0.14
N ILE A 50 -11.23 -13.15 0.36
CA ILE A 50 -12.63 -12.92 0.02
C ILE A 50 -13.48 -12.69 1.28
N GLY A 51 -14.64 -12.06 1.13
CA GLY A 51 -15.54 -11.72 2.22
C GLY A 51 -15.39 -10.28 2.69
N ALA A 52 -15.60 -10.06 4.00
CA ALA A 52 -15.50 -8.77 4.67
C ALA A 52 -14.06 -8.55 5.16
N THR A 53 -13.18 -8.19 4.22
CA THR A 53 -11.74 -8.04 4.47
C THR A 53 -11.28 -6.58 4.52
N PHE A 54 -12.19 -5.61 4.42
CA PHE A 54 -11.84 -4.20 4.52
C PHE A 54 -11.88 -3.69 5.97
N GLU A 55 -11.13 -2.64 6.29
CA GLU A 55 -11.10 -2.07 7.64
C GLU A 55 -12.45 -1.50 8.07
N LYS A 56 -13.10 -0.69 7.21
CA LYS A 56 -14.42 -0.12 7.52
C LYS A 56 -15.57 -1.00 7.02
N ASN A 57 -15.27 -2.01 6.20
CA ASN A 57 -16.25 -2.90 5.56
C ASN A 57 -17.35 -2.15 4.79
N THR A 58 -17.06 -0.92 4.34
CA THR A 58 -18.02 -0.09 3.61
C THR A 58 -17.32 0.87 2.65
N PHE A 59 -17.87 0.97 1.44
CA PHE A 59 -17.48 1.98 0.45
C PHE A 59 -18.41 3.21 0.48
N GLY A 60 -19.01 3.52 1.64
CA GLY A 60 -19.98 4.61 1.78
C GLY A 60 -21.36 4.22 1.24
N SER A 61 -21.98 5.06 0.41
CA SER A 61 -23.28 4.76 -0.21
C SER A 61 -23.10 4.03 -1.54
N CYS A 62 -23.95 3.02 -1.80
CA CYS A 62 -23.91 2.25 -3.04
C CYS A 62 -25.02 2.69 -4.00
N SER A 63 -24.66 3.19 -5.18
CA SER A 63 -25.67 3.58 -6.20
C SER A 63 -26.50 2.40 -6.69
N LYS A 64 -25.94 1.19 -6.73
CA LYS A 64 -26.66 -0.05 -7.10
C LYS A 64 -27.66 -0.51 -6.04
N MET A 65 -27.53 -0.01 -4.81
CA MET A 65 -28.43 -0.33 -3.70
C MET A 65 -29.34 0.85 -3.36
N ASN A 66 -29.70 1.69 -4.33
CA ASN A 66 -30.50 2.91 -4.13
C ASN A 66 -29.91 3.85 -3.06
N ASN A 67 -28.59 4.08 -3.12
CA ASN A 67 -27.81 4.90 -2.18
C ASN A 67 -27.86 4.42 -0.72
N ARG A 68 -28.24 3.16 -0.47
CA ARG A 68 -28.10 2.52 0.84
C ARG A 68 -26.62 2.31 1.19
N PRO A 69 -26.30 2.14 2.49
CA PRO A 69 -24.94 1.84 2.92
C PRO A 69 -24.41 0.58 2.21
N CYS A 70 -23.21 0.70 1.64
CA CYS A 70 -22.52 -0.37 0.94
C CYS A 70 -21.94 -1.36 1.96
N ASN A 71 -22.15 -2.67 1.74
CA ASN A 71 -21.39 -3.72 2.40
C ASN A 71 -20.21 -4.11 1.49
N ALA A 72 -18.99 -3.78 1.89
CA ALA A 72 -17.79 -4.07 1.12
C ALA A 72 -17.42 -5.55 1.26
N VAL A 73 -18.13 -6.40 0.52
CA VAL A 73 -17.89 -7.85 0.49
C VAL A 73 -17.30 -8.23 -0.86
N VAL A 74 -16.12 -8.85 -0.84
CA VAL A 74 -15.45 -9.38 -2.03
C VAL A 74 -15.90 -10.82 -2.28
N SER A 75 -16.49 -11.11 -3.43
CA SER A 75 -16.82 -12.47 -3.84
C SER A 75 -15.68 -13.16 -4.56
N LYS A 76 -14.96 -12.42 -5.42
CA LYS A 76 -13.90 -12.96 -6.28
C LYS A 76 -12.96 -11.86 -6.74
N TRP A 77 -11.69 -12.22 -6.94
CA TRP A 77 -10.68 -11.39 -7.59
C TRP A 77 -10.45 -11.80 -9.06
N SER A 78 -10.11 -10.84 -9.90
CA SER A 78 -9.74 -10.99 -11.31
C SER A 78 -8.48 -10.16 -11.59
N GLY A 79 -7.80 -10.43 -12.73
CA GLY A 79 -6.58 -9.69 -13.09
C GLY A 79 -5.38 -9.97 -12.18
N PHE A 80 -5.34 -11.15 -11.56
CA PHE A 80 -4.24 -11.60 -10.71
C PHE A 80 -3.08 -12.19 -11.51
N TYR A 81 -1.90 -12.26 -10.91
CA TYR A 81 -0.73 -12.84 -11.56
C TYR A 81 -0.74 -14.38 -11.48
N GLU A 82 -0.87 -15.05 -12.62
CA GLU A 82 -1.08 -16.52 -12.66
C GLU A 82 0.20 -17.35 -12.56
N LYS A 83 1.36 -16.76 -12.84
CA LYS A 83 2.62 -17.50 -12.93
C LYS A 83 3.20 -17.90 -11.57
N THR A 84 2.72 -17.31 -10.48
CA THR A 84 3.19 -17.60 -9.12
C THR A 84 2.00 -17.81 -8.19
N VAL A 85 1.99 -18.97 -7.52
CA VAL A 85 0.99 -19.33 -6.52
C VAL A 85 1.70 -19.33 -5.17
N LEU A 86 1.11 -18.65 -4.18
CA LEU A 86 1.63 -18.58 -2.82
C LEU A 86 1.31 -19.88 -2.07
N SER A 87 1.92 -20.02 -0.90
CA SER A 87 1.79 -21.23 -0.06
C SER A 87 0.35 -21.51 0.40
N ASN A 88 -0.52 -20.49 0.32
CA ASN A 88 -1.94 -20.54 0.67
C ASN A 88 -2.87 -20.83 -0.53
N ASN A 89 -2.34 -21.30 -1.66
CA ASN A 89 -3.05 -21.42 -2.94
C ASN A 89 -3.60 -20.09 -3.48
N GLY A 90 -3.22 -18.95 -2.88
CA GLY A 90 -3.57 -17.63 -3.32
C GLY A 90 -2.66 -17.16 -4.45
N LYS A 91 -3.22 -16.48 -5.45
CA LYS A 91 -2.44 -15.79 -6.47
C LYS A 91 -2.16 -14.35 -6.02
N ILE A 92 -1.05 -13.79 -6.48
CA ILE A 92 -0.65 -12.42 -6.16
C ILE A 92 -1.57 -11.44 -6.88
N LEU A 93 -2.10 -10.46 -6.14
CA LEU A 93 -2.83 -9.34 -6.72
C LEU A 93 -1.87 -8.23 -7.15
N LEU A 94 -2.15 -7.65 -8.31
CA LEU A 94 -1.45 -6.53 -8.90
C LEU A 94 -2.34 -5.28 -8.84
N GLU A 95 -1.78 -4.11 -9.09
CA GLU A 95 -2.54 -2.84 -9.14
C GLU A 95 -3.71 -2.87 -10.15
N ASP A 96 -3.60 -3.65 -11.21
CA ASP A 96 -4.64 -3.85 -12.22
C ASP A 96 -5.67 -4.92 -11.86
N SER A 97 -5.47 -5.62 -10.74
CA SER A 97 -6.45 -6.59 -10.24
C SER A 97 -7.75 -5.91 -9.82
N LYS A 98 -8.86 -6.60 -10.06
CA LYS A 98 -10.21 -6.10 -9.75
C LYS A 98 -10.95 -7.09 -8.88
N ALA A 99 -11.85 -6.57 -8.05
CA ALA A 99 -12.70 -7.36 -7.18
C ALA A 99 -14.17 -7.27 -7.61
N THR A 100 -14.85 -8.39 -7.43
CA THR A 100 -16.28 -8.57 -7.69
C THR A 100 -17.05 -8.49 -6.38
N CYS A 101 -18.13 -7.71 -6.37
CA CYS A 101 -19.07 -7.60 -5.24
C CYS A 101 -20.43 -8.20 -5.65
N PRO A 102 -21.16 -8.89 -4.76
CA PRO A 102 -22.47 -9.46 -5.11
C PRO A 102 -23.51 -8.40 -5.49
N VAL A 103 -23.33 -7.15 -5.07
CA VAL A 103 -24.24 -6.03 -5.37
C VAL A 103 -23.82 -5.28 -6.64
N GLY A 104 -22.51 -5.05 -6.81
CA GLY A 104 -21.95 -4.26 -7.92
C GLY A 104 -21.76 -5.04 -9.22
N GLY A 105 -21.70 -6.38 -9.13
CA GLY A 105 -21.39 -7.25 -10.26
C GLY A 105 -19.88 -7.50 -10.44
N PRO A 106 -19.50 -8.12 -11.57
CA PRO A 106 -18.10 -8.46 -11.85
C PRO A 106 -17.23 -7.20 -11.98
N ASP A 107 -16.02 -7.26 -11.41
CA ASP A 107 -14.97 -6.24 -11.56
C ASP A 107 -15.38 -4.80 -11.19
N CYS A 108 -16.23 -4.66 -10.17
CA CYS A 108 -16.75 -3.36 -9.73
C CYS A 108 -15.80 -2.61 -8.76
N ILE A 109 -14.91 -3.31 -8.06
CA ILE A 109 -13.94 -2.74 -7.12
C ILE A 109 -12.57 -2.71 -7.77
N GLU A 110 -11.94 -1.53 -7.78
CA GLU A 110 -10.61 -1.30 -8.34
C GLU A 110 -9.64 -0.86 -7.24
N ILE A 111 -8.36 -1.18 -7.42
CA ILE A 111 -7.30 -0.84 -6.47
C ILE A 111 -6.74 0.53 -6.87
N VAL A 112 -6.90 1.52 -6.00
CA VAL A 112 -6.45 2.89 -6.24
C VAL A 112 -5.01 3.07 -5.77
N HIS A 113 -4.66 2.45 -4.64
CA HIS A 113 -3.30 2.44 -4.14
C HIS A 113 -2.91 1.04 -3.69
N HIS A 114 -1.79 0.54 -4.19
CA HIS A 114 -1.25 -0.79 -3.87
C HIS A 114 -0.78 -0.92 -2.40
N GLY A 115 -0.75 0.16 -1.62
CA GLY A 115 -0.43 0.14 -0.17
C GLY A 115 1.06 0.04 0.16
N GLN A 116 1.92 -0.11 -0.85
CA GLN A 116 3.36 0.01 -0.65
C GLN A 116 3.71 1.48 -0.42
N LYS A 117 4.57 1.73 0.56
CA LYS A 117 5.12 3.06 0.81
C LYS A 117 6.45 3.09 0.08
N SER A 118 6.57 3.89 -0.98
CA SER A 118 7.88 4.19 -1.54
C SER A 118 8.62 5.04 -0.53
N GLU A 119 9.40 4.42 0.36
CA GLU A 119 10.40 5.16 1.10
C GLU A 119 11.49 5.54 0.11
N PRO A 120 11.77 6.85 -0.10
CA PRO A 120 12.90 7.26 -0.90
C PRO A 120 14.15 6.75 -0.18
N SER A 121 14.69 5.62 -0.65
CA SER A 121 15.95 5.11 -0.14
C SER A 121 17.02 6.18 -0.37
N LYS A 122 18.02 6.28 0.54
CA LYS A 122 19.12 7.27 0.45
C LYS A 122 19.87 7.26 -0.90
N GLN A 123 19.69 6.21 -1.70
CA GLN A 123 20.24 6.09 -3.04
C GLN A 123 19.44 6.88 -4.10
N ASN A 124 18.13 7.06 -3.93
CA ASN A 124 17.28 7.83 -4.85
C ASN A 124 17.49 9.34 -4.71
N VAL A 125 17.81 9.83 -3.50
CA VAL A 125 18.23 11.22 -3.28
C VAL A 125 19.62 11.52 -3.86
N ASN A 126 20.49 10.52 -4.00
CA ASN A 126 21.81 10.71 -4.60
C ASN A 126 21.80 10.74 -6.14
N ASN A 127 20.77 10.16 -6.77
CA ASN A 127 20.57 10.19 -8.23
C ASN A 127 19.54 11.26 -8.67
N SER A 128 19.02 12.05 -7.73
CA SER A 128 18.12 13.17 -8.02
C SER A 128 18.94 14.40 -8.40
N ASN A 129 18.55 15.07 -9.49
CA ASN A 129 19.23 16.27 -9.97
C ASN A 129 19.24 17.37 -8.90
N LYS A 130 20.44 17.79 -8.47
CA LYS A 130 20.67 18.71 -7.34
C LYS A 130 19.98 20.07 -7.49
N ASP A 131 19.75 20.52 -8.73
CA ASP A 131 19.07 21.80 -9.01
C ASP A 131 17.59 21.79 -8.59
N VAL A 132 16.90 20.66 -8.67
CA VAL A 132 15.46 20.57 -8.31
C VAL A 132 15.28 20.48 -6.80
N GLN A 133 16.24 19.89 -6.09
CA GLN A 133 16.21 19.82 -4.62
C GLN A 133 16.43 21.19 -3.96
N ALA A 134 17.24 22.06 -4.58
CA ALA A 134 17.50 23.42 -4.08
C ALA A 134 16.29 24.36 -4.23
N GLN A 135 15.44 24.17 -5.25
CA GLN A 135 14.28 25.03 -5.50
C GLN A 135 13.09 24.74 -4.57
N LEU A 136 12.93 23.50 -4.11
CA LEU A 136 11.79 23.10 -3.28
C LEU A 136 12.00 23.36 -1.78
N ASN A 137 13.25 23.57 -1.34
CA ASN A 137 13.56 23.76 0.07
C ASN A 137 14.57 24.90 0.29
N PRO A 138 14.10 26.17 0.31
CA PRO A 138 14.98 27.33 0.54
C PRO A 138 15.63 27.39 1.94
N MET A 139 15.49 26.37 2.80
CA MET A 139 16.16 26.23 4.09
C MET A 139 17.25 25.14 4.13
N SER A 140 17.63 24.52 3.02
CA SER A 140 18.68 23.48 3.01
C SER A 140 20.09 23.98 3.39
N ASP A 141 20.36 25.28 3.29
CA ASP A 141 21.68 25.84 3.67
C ASP A 141 21.86 26.04 5.19
N SER A 142 20.77 26.20 5.95
CA SER A 142 20.88 26.51 7.39
C SER A 142 21.12 25.29 8.29
N LEU A 143 20.93 24.07 7.78
CA LEU A 143 21.11 22.84 8.56
C LEU A 143 22.49 22.21 8.37
N ILE A 144 23.27 22.68 7.39
CA ILE A 144 24.64 22.19 7.14
C ILE A 144 25.66 22.95 8.01
N ALA A 145 25.35 24.18 8.45
CA ALA A 145 26.26 25.00 9.26
C ALA A 145 26.23 24.70 10.78
N THR A 146 25.23 23.98 11.30
CA THR A 146 25.15 23.63 12.74
C THR A 146 25.65 22.22 13.06
N ALA A 147 25.93 21.38 12.06
CA ALA A 147 26.45 20.04 12.28
C ALA A 147 28.00 19.96 12.35
N THR A 148 28.71 21.06 12.11
CA THR A 148 30.18 21.09 12.07
C THR A 148 30.86 21.80 13.26
N ASN A 149 30.13 22.10 14.34
CA ASN A 149 30.70 22.72 15.56
C ASN A 149 30.38 21.96 16.86
N PHE A 150 30.45 20.63 16.85
CA PHE A 150 30.46 19.85 18.10
C PHE A 150 31.47 18.70 18.03
N GLU A 151 32.74 19.07 17.80
CA GLU A 151 33.85 18.22 18.21
C GLU A 151 34.05 18.32 19.73
N GLY A 152 34.00 17.16 20.40
CA GLY A 152 34.76 16.86 21.60
C GLY A 152 34.26 17.40 22.95
N THR A 153 33.58 16.57 23.73
CA THR A 153 33.90 16.42 25.17
C THR A 153 33.51 15.02 25.61
N GLU A 154 34.54 14.25 25.97
CA GLU A 154 34.46 12.94 26.61
C GLU A 154 33.89 13.09 28.02
N VAL A 155 32.93 12.26 28.41
CA VAL A 155 32.65 12.02 29.84
C VAL A 155 32.58 10.51 30.05
N GLY A 156 33.71 9.96 30.51
CA GLY A 156 33.80 8.59 30.99
C GLY A 156 33.02 8.38 32.28
N VAL A 157 32.29 7.27 32.37
CA VAL A 157 31.74 6.74 33.61
C VAL A 157 32.79 5.81 34.21
N LYS A 158 33.32 6.17 35.38
CA LYS A 158 34.20 5.33 36.20
C LYS A 158 33.42 4.15 36.79
N LEU A 159 34.01 2.96 36.70
CA LEU A 159 33.99 1.94 37.76
C LEU A 159 35.18 2.21 38.69
#